data_AF-A0A7R9M2K6-F1
#
_entry.id   AF-A0A7R9M2K6-F1
#
_cell.length_a   1.000
_cell.length_b   1.000
_cell.length_c   1.000
_cell.angle_alpha   90.00
_cell.angle_beta   90.00
_cell.angle_gamma   90.00
#
_symmetry.space_group_name_H-M   'P 1'
#
loop_
_entity.id
_entity.type
_entity.pdbx_description
1 polymer ?
#
loop_
_entity_poly.entity_id
_entity_poly.type
_entity_poly.pdbx_seq_one_letter_code
_entity_poly.pdbx_strand_id
1 'polypeptide(L)'
;NLVDAFLGAVITVVFSVTIYLVTAQIGALYGKRFGYYLLSMILSTLCSQGMSYAFSIISTKNLRTTLILGIGGNLLNTLFSGFLLPVAEMNRFMQFIANISYVKASFESQIYAIYGFNRCDAQLNHYSSILYRMKLTEDSFQMNMTLLVMQTIFWRVFALICLIVKTNDLGLNFMFNHHKLNLNHNTKTPISTINKDSIV
;
A
#
# COMPACT_ATOMS: atom_id res chain seq x y z
N ASN A 1 -11.93 -2.47 3.67
CA ASN A 1 -12.61 -2.27 4.98
C ASN A 1 -12.22 -0.93 5.58
N LEU A 2 -13.21 -0.12 5.93
CA LEU A 2 -13.00 1.18 6.61
C LEU A 2 -12.39 0.99 8.01
N VAL A 3 -12.82 -0.07 8.70
CA VAL A 3 -12.34 -0.43 10.05
C VAL A 3 -10.83 -0.66 10.06
N ASP A 4 -10.29 -1.42 9.11
CA ASP A 4 -8.84 -1.69 9.04
C ASP A 4 -8.02 -0.43 8.78
N ALA A 5 -8.53 0.47 7.94
CA ALA A 5 -7.88 1.76 7.67
C ALA A 5 -7.88 2.65 8.92
N PHE A 6 -8.99 2.67 9.65
CA PHE A 6 -9.11 3.39 10.92
C PHE A 6 -8.17 2.81 11.99
N LEU A 7 -8.20 1.49 12.20
CA LEU A 7 -7.34 0.80 13.17
C LEU A 7 -5.86 1.03 12.83
N GLY A 8 -5.50 0.90 11.55
CA GLY A 8 -4.15 1.18 11.08
C GLY A 8 -3.72 2.63 11.36
N ALA A 9 -4.59 3.60 11.09
CA ALA A 9 -4.30 5.00 11.39
C ALA A 9 -4.09 5.24 12.89
N VAL A 10 -4.94 4.66 13.76
CA VAL A 10 -4.80 4.76 15.22
C VAL A 10 -3.47 4.17 15.69
N ILE A 11 -3.11 2.97 15.23
CA ILE A 11 -1.84 2.31 15.58
C ILE A 11 -0.66 3.19 15.13
N THR A 12 -0.70 3.70 13.90
CA THR A 12 0.34 4.60 13.38
C THR A 12 0.45 5.88 14.20
N VAL A 13 -0.66 6.48 14.62
CA VAL A 13 -0.65 7.68 15.47
C VAL A 13 0.03 7.38 16.81
N VAL A 14 -0.37 6.29 17.49
CA VAL A 14 0.22 5.90 18.78
C VAL A 14 1.73 5.64 18.63
N PHE A 15 2.13 4.93 17.58
CA PHE A 15 3.53 4.66 17.29
C PHE A 15 4.31 5.95 17.01
N SER A 16 3.80 6.80 16.13
CA SER A 16 4.44 8.08 15.76
C SER A 16 4.60 9.01 16.96
N VAL A 17 3.59 9.12 17.82
CA VAL A 17 3.69 9.91 19.07
C VAL A 17 4.78 9.35 19.97
N THR A 18 4.82 8.03 20.15
CA THR A 18 5.82 7.37 21.00
C THR A 18 7.24 7.64 20.50
N ILE A 19 7.49 7.44 19.21
CA ILE A 19 8.82 7.70 18.60
C ILE A 19 9.20 9.18 18.71
N TYR A 20 8.25 10.09 18.50
CA TYR A 20 8.51 11.52 18.59
C TYR A 20 8.90 11.97 20.01
N LEU A 21 8.29 11.36 21.02
CA LEU A 21 8.63 11.60 22.43
C LEU A 21 10.00 10.97 22.79
N VAL A 22 10.25 9.73 22.39
CA VAL A 22 11.53 9.03 22.66
C VAL A 22 12.71 9.73 22.00
N THR A 23 12.53 10.30 20.82
CA THR A 23 13.58 11.08 20.11
C THR A 23 13.77 12.49 20.67
N ALA A 24 13.12 12.82 21.79
CA ALA A 24 13.22 14.10 22.51
C ALA A 24 12.95 15.33 21.61
N GLN A 25 12.11 15.20 20.58
CA GLN A 25 11.73 16.30 19.68
C GLN A 25 10.61 17.18 20.27
N ILE A 26 10.56 17.28 21.61
CA ILE A 26 9.46 17.85 22.40
C ILE A 26 9.18 19.31 22.02
N GLY A 27 10.20 20.09 21.68
CA GLY A 27 10.05 21.49 21.26
C GLY A 27 9.29 21.69 19.93
N ALA A 28 9.16 20.63 19.12
CA ALA A 28 8.44 20.67 17.84
C ALA A 28 7.06 19.96 17.89
N LEU A 29 6.68 19.38 19.04
CA LEU A 29 5.42 18.67 19.26
C LEU A 29 4.19 19.58 19.01
N TYR A 30 4.30 20.85 19.36
CA TYR A 30 3.23 21.86 19.23
C TYR A 30 3.26 22.61 17.89
N GLY A 31 4.15 22.22 16.95
CA GLY A 31 4.35 22.92 15.69
C GLY A 31 3.70 22.23 14.49
N LYS A 32 3.57 22.99 13.38
CA LYS A 32 3.17 22.47 12.06
C LYS A 32 4.04 21.28 11.59
N ARG A 33 5.29 21.21 12.09
CA ARG A 33 6.27 20.14 11.81
C ARG A 33 5.78 18.76 12.25
N PHE A 34 5.22 18.64 13.45
CA PHE A 34 4.66 17.37 13.94
C PHE A 34 3.46 16.94 13.07
N GLY A 35 2.62 17.89 12.65
CA GLY A 35 1.50 17.62 11.76
C GLY A 35 1.94 17.02 10.41
N TYR A 36 2.96 17.59 9.77
CA TYR A 36 3.50 17.06 8.51
C TYR A 36 4.16 15.68 8.69
N TYR A 37 4.90 15.48 9.78
CA TYR A 37 5.47 14.18 10.12
C TYR A 37 4.36 13.12 10.29
N LEU A 38 3.35 13.41 11.11
CA LEU A 38 2.24 12.50 11.36
C LEU A 38 1.46 12.18 10.09
N LEU A 39 1.17 13.20 9.27
CA LEU A 39 0.48 13.03 7.99
C LEU A 39 1.27 12.10 7.06
N SER A 40 2.59 12.27 6.97
CA SER A 40 3.44 11.43 6.11
C SER A 40 3.45 9.96 6.53
N MET A 41 3.35 9.71 7.84
CA MET A 41 3.28 8.35 8.42
C MET A 41 1.92 7.69 8.16
N ILE A 42 0.83 8.44 8.32
CA ILE A 42 -0.53 7.95 8.02
C ILE A 42 -0.66 7.62 6.53
N LEU A 43 -0.25 8.54 5.63
CA LEU A 43 -0.30 8.32 4.19
C LEU A 43 0.55 7.10 3.77
N SER A 44 1.75 6.95 4.32
CA SER A 44 2.60 5.78 4.07
C SER A 44 1.95 4.46 4.51
N THR A 45 1.29 4.45 5.67
CA THR A 45 0.56 3.28 6.16
C THR A 45 -0.60 2.94 5.22
N LEU A 46 -1.36 3.94 4.78
CA LEU A 46 -2.48 3.74 3.86
C LEU A 46 -2.02 3.21 2.48
N CYS A 47 -0.87 3.68 1.98
CA CYS A 47 -0.22 3.14 0.78
C CYS A 47 0.15 1.65 0.95
N SER A 48 0.87 1.31 2.03
CA SER A 48 1.33 -0.05 2.28
C SER A 48 0.17 -1.05 2.41
N GLN A 49 -0.90 -0.65 3.10
CA GLN A 49 -2.14 -1.43 3.18
C GLN A 49 -2.79 -1.59 1.81
N GLY A 50 -2.91 -0.51 1.04
CA GLY A 50 -3.48 -0.55 -0.31
C GLY A 50 -2.76 -1.55 -1.23
N MET A 51 -1.43 -1.49 -1.26
CA MET A 51 -0.60 -2.42 -2.02
C MET A 51 -0.78 -3.88 -1.55
N SER A 52 -0.80 -4.08 -0.23
CA SER A 52 -0.94 -5.43 0.36
C SER A 52 -2.32 -6.04 0.08
N TYR A 53 -3.38 -5.23 0.07
CA TYR A 53 -4.71 -5.69 -0.34
C TYR A 53 -4.76 -6.07 -1.81
N ALA A 54 -4.14 -5.30 -2.71
CA ALA A 54 -4.08 -5.63 -4.12
C ALA A 54 -3.43 -7.01 -4.34
N PHE A 55 -2.28 -7.27 -3.71
CA PHE A 55 -1.63 -8.58 -3.79
C PHE A 55 -2.46 -9.69 -3.15
N SER A 56 -3.16 -9.43 -2.05
CA SER A 56 -4.06 -10.40 -1.43
C SER A 56 -5.24 -10.79 -2.33
N ILE A 57 -5.80 -9.84 -3.08
CA ILE A 57 -6.92 -10.09 -3.99
C ILE A 57 -6.45 -10.86 -5.22
N ILE A 58 -5.25 -10.57 -5.74
CA ILE A 58 -4.69 -11.29 -6.89
C ILE A 58 -4.43 -12.76 -6.52
N SER A 59 -3.88 -13.01 -5.33
CA SER A 59 -3.40 -14.33 -4.90
C SER A 59 -4.38 -15.09 -3.99
N THR A 60 -5.69 -14.85 -4.07
CA THR A 60 -6.73 -15.43 -3.18
C THR A 60 -6.64 -16.94 -2.99
N LYS A 61 -6.16 -17.68 -4.00
CA LYS A 61 -6.10 -19.15 -3.98
C LYS A 61 -4.99 -19.70 -3.07
N ASN A 62 -3.95 -18.91 -2.79
CA ASN A 62 -2.77 -19.37 -2.04
C ASN A 62 -2.26 -18.29 -1.08
N LEU A 63 -2.58 -18.44 0.22
CA LEU A 63 -2.15 -17.51 1.28
C LEU A 63 -0.61 -17.33 1.31
N ARG A 64 0.16 -18.39 1.07
CA ARG A 64 1.63 -18.33 1.06
C ARG A 64 2.15 -17.34 0.00
N THR A 65 1.55 -17.34 -1.18
CA THR A 65 1.93 -16.43 -2.27
C THR A 65 1.60 -14.98 -1.92
N THR A 66 0.43 -14.75 -1.31
CA THR A 66 0.04 -13.41 -0.83
C THR A 66 1.06 -12.86 0.16
N LEU A 67 1.49 -13.66 1.14
CA LEU A 67 2.46 -13.22 2.15
C LEU A 67 3.81 -12.87 1.54
N ILE A 68 4.31 -13.70 0.62
CA ILE A 68 5.58 -13.45 -0.07
C ILE A 68 5.51 -12.16 -0.89
N LEU A 69 4.42 -11.92 -1.63
CA LEU A 69 4.27 -10.70 -2.44
C LEU A 69 4.08 -9.45 -1.58
N GLY A 70 3.26 -9.54 -0.52
CA GLY A 70 3.03 -8.43 0.40
C GLY A 70 4.29 -8.01 1.15
N ILE A 71 4.93 -8.96 1.84
CA ILE A 71 6.13 -8.68 2.64
C ILE A 71 7.31 -8.37 1.72
N GLY A 72 7.52 -9.18 0.67
CA GLY A 72 8.61 -8.99 -0.29
C GLY A 72 8.51 -7.64 -1.02
N GLY A 73 7.30 -7.26 -1.46
CA GLY A 73 7.09 -5.97 -2.12
C GLY A 73 7.36 -4.78 -1.19
N ASN A 74 6.94 -4.85 0.08
CA ASN A 74 7.25 -3.80 1.06
C ASN A 74 8.75 -3.72 1.39
N LEU A 75 9.42 -4.86 1.48
CA LEU A 75 10.87 -4.92 1.71
C LEU A 75 11.62 -4.28 0.55
N LEU A 76 11.27 -4.59 -0.70
CA LEU A 76 11.88 -3.97 -1.87
C LEU A 76 11.68 -2.45 -1.88
N ASN A 77 10.48 -1.97 -1.58
CA ASN A 77 10.24 -0.52 -1.46
C ASN A 77 11.10 0.14 -0.38
N THR A 78 11.34 -0.57 0.73
CA THR A 78 12.20 -0.11 1.83
C THR A 78 13.67 -0.04 1.43
N LEU A 79 14.17 -1.00 0.64
CA LEU A 79 15.55 -0.98 0.13
C LEU A 79 15.79 0.24 -0.76
N PHE A 80 14.81 0.60 -1.60
CA PHE A 80 14.89 1.77 -2.48
C PHE A 80 14.40 3.07 -1.83
N SER A 81 14.22 3.10 -0.50
CA SER A 81 13.70 4.29 0.21
C SER A 81 14.71 5.44 0.35
N GLY A 82 16.00 5.18 0.10
CA GLY A 82 17.07 6.12 0.40
C GLY A 82 17.62 6.02 1.84
N PHE A 83 17.12 5.06 2.64
CA PHE A 83 17.61 4.84 4.02
C PHE A 83 19.06 4.34 4.07
N LEU A 84 19.46 3.43 3.18
CA LEU A 84 20.81 2.84 3.18
C LEU A 84 21.83 3.66 2.38
N LEU A 85 21.39 4.24 1.26
CA LEU A 85 22.19 5.07 0.38
C LEU A 85 21.33 6.24 -0.08
N PRO A 86 21.82 7.49 -0.07
CA PRO A 86 21.08 8.61 -0.62
C PRO A 86 20.67 8.33 -2.07
N VAL A 87 19.40 8.58 -2.41
CA VAL A 87 18.87 8.30 -3.76
C VAL A 87 19.67 9.04 -4.84
N ALA A 88 20.17 10.23 -4.53
CA ALA A 88 21.00 11.02 -5.44
C ALA A 88 22.32 10.35 -5.86
N GLU A 89 22.81 9.36 -5.10
CA GLU A 89 24.06 8.63 -5.37
C GLU A 89 23.82 7.30 -6.08
N MET A 90 22.56 6.86 -6.23
CA MET A 90 22.22 5.63 -6.93
C MET A 90 22.43 5.75 -8.45
N ASN A 91 22.62 4.63 -9.16
CA ASN A 91 22.62 4.63 -10.62
C ASN A 91 21.24 5.08 -11.17
N ARG A 92 21.20 5.69 -12.36
CA ARG A 92 20.00 6.29 -12.97
C ARG A 92 18.79 5.35 -13.03
N PHE A 93 19.01 4.06 -13.27
CA PHE A 93 17.95 3.06 -13.24
C PHE A 93 17.37 2.83 -11.85
N MET A 94 18.22 2.75 -10.82
CA MET A 94 17.79 2.60 -9.43
C MET A 94 17.12 3.87 -8.92
N GLN A 95 17.58 5.06 -9.35
CA GLN A 95 16.91 6.33 -9.06
C GLN A 95 15.48 6.35 -9.58
N PHE A 96 15.26 5.84 -10.80
CA PHE A 96 13.91 5.76 -11.37
C PHE A 96 12.98 4.89 -10.51
N ILE A 97 13.45 3.71 -10.08
CA ILE A 97 12.68 2.82 -9.20
C ILE A 97 12.43 3.48 -7.83
N ALA A 98 13.47 4.07 -7.23
CA ALA A 98 13.38 4.76 -5.94
C ALA A 98 12.40 5.94 -5.98
N ASN A 99 12.35 6.69 -7.08
CA ASN A 99 11.43 7.82 -7.24
C ASN A 99 9.95 7.40 -7.35
N ILE A 100 9.67 6.13 -7.69
CA ILE A 100 8.31 5.57 -7.70
C ILE A 100 7.93 5.01 -6.31
N SER A 101 8.92 4.71 -5.46
CA SER A 101 8.68 4.13 -4.13
C SER A 101 7.97 5.14 -3.21
N TYR A 102 6.80 4.75 -2.71
CA TYR A 102 6.10 5.53 -1.69
C TYR A 102 6.88 5.57 -0.36
N VAL A 103 7.71 4.56 -0.08
CA VAL A 103 8.53 4.53 1.13
C VAL A 103 9.64 5.58 1.05
N LYS A 104 10.22 5.80 -0.14
CA LYS A 104 11.17 6.91 -0.40
C LYS A 104 10.51 8.25 -0.14
N ALA A 105 9.35 8.48 -0.76
CA ALA A 105 8.61 9.72 -0.61
C ALA A 105 8.23 9.99 0.86
N SER A 106 7.81 8.96 1.60
CA SER A 106 7.53 9.07 3.04
C SER A 106 8.79 9.37 3.85
N PHE A 107 9.89 8.66 3.60
CA PHE A 107 11.13 8.82 4.34
C PHE A 107 11.73 10.21 4.19
N GLU A 108 11.84 10.70 2.95
CA GLU A 108 12.30 12.06 2.66
C GLU A 108 11.39 13.13 3.26
N SER A 109 10.08 12.90 3.23
CA SER A 109 9.10 13.81 3.85
C SER A 109 9.25 13.88 5.37
N GLN A 110 9.51 12.73 6.02
CA GLN A 110 9.73 12.67 7.46
C GLN A 110 11.03 13.38 7.87
N ILE A 111 12.12 13.16 7.13
CA ILE A 111 13.39 13.83 7.40
C ILE A 111 13.26 15.34 7.24
N TYR A 112 12.60 15.79 6.18
CA TYR A 112 12.34 17.21 5.99
C TYR A 112 11.43 17.78 7.08
N ALA A 113 10.39 17.06 7.51
CA ALA A 113 9.52 17.50 8.61
C ALA A 113 10.25 17.66 9.95
N ILE A 114 11.25 16.80 10.22
CA ILE A 114 12.03 16.79 11.46
C ILE A 114 13.12 17.87 11.46
N TYR A 115 13.88 17.97 10.36
CA TYR A 115 15.09 18.79 10.29
C TYR A 115 14.92 20.11 9.50
N GLY A 116 13.83 20.25 8.74
CA GLY A 116 13.51 21.41 7.93
C GLY A 116 12.73 22.50 8.66
N PHE A 117 12.01 23.31 7.88
CA PHE A 117 11.14 24.40 8.36
C PHE A 117 11.82 25.41 9.29
N ASN A 118 13.04 25.86 8.97
CA ASN A 118 13.82 26.83 9.76
C ASN A 118 14.12 26.36 11.20
N ARG A 119 14.50 25.09 11.37
CA ARG A 119 14.99 24.58 12.67
C ARG A 119 16.35 25.17 13.04
N CYS A 120 17.21 25.36 12.04
CA CYS A 120 18.43 26.14 12.17
C CYS A 120 18.09 27.59 11.86
N ASP A 121 18.73 28.52 12.58
CA ASP A 121 18.42 29.94 12.57
C ASP A 121 18.28 30.48 11.13
N ALA A 122 17.07 30.94 10.79
CA ALA A 122 16.75 31.42 9.44
C ALA A 122 17.59 32.64 9.05
N GLN A 123 18.12 33.36 10.06
CA GLN A 123 18.93 34.57 9.85
C GLN A 123 20.34 34.25 9.33
N LEU A 124 20.83 33.02 9.48
CA LEU A 124 22.19 32.63 9.10
C LEU A 124 22.25 31.72 7.86
N ASN A 125 21.13 31.38 7.22
CA ASN A 125 21.08 30.41 6.10
C ASN A 125 21.73 29.05 6.42
N HIS A 126 21.75 28.66 7.70
CA HIS A 126 22.30 27.36 8.08
C HIS A 126 21.28 26.27 7.77
N TYR A 127 21.61 25.39 6.82
CA TYR A 127 20.85 24.16 6.60
C TYR A 127 21.29 23.11 7.63
N SER A 128 20.36 22.23 8.04
CA SER A 128 20.74 21.04 8.79
C SER A 128 21.70 20.20 7.94
N SER A 129 22.82 19.77 8.52
CA SER A 129 23.84 18.95 7.84
C SER A 129 23.25 17.66 7.24
N ILE A 130 22.19 17.13 7.85
CA ILE A 130 21.46 15.95 7.39
C ILE A 130 20.70 16.26 6.10
N LEU A 131 20.01 17.40 6.05
CA LEU A 131 19.23 17.83 4.89
C LEU A 131 20.13 18.14 3.69
N TYR A 132 21.31 18.71 3.96
CA TYR A 132 22.35 18.96 2.95
C TYR A 132 22.90 17.66 2.37
N ARG A 133 23.26 16.68 3.21
CA ARG A 133 23.76 15.37 2.75
C ARG A 133 22.73 14.60 1.93
N MET A 134 21.45 14.72 2.28
CA MET A 134 20.35 14.09 1.57
C MET A 134 19.86 14.89 0.34
N LYS A 135 20.38 16.10 0.11
CA LYS A 135 19.97 17.05 -0.95
C LYS A 135 18.45 17.32 -0.96
N LEU A 136 17.85 17.47 0.22
CA LEU A 136 16.41 17.70 0.38
C LEU A 136 16.08 19.20 0.40
N THR A 137 15.17 19.64 -0.47
CA THR A 137 14.65 21.02 -0.58
C THR A 137 13.16 21.08 -0.25
N GLU A 138 12.62 22.29 -0.05
CA GLU A 138 11.19 22.48 0.21
C GLU A 138 10.31 21.99 -0.98
N ASP A 139 10.75 22.26 -2.20
CA ASP A 139 10.05 21.80 -3.41
C ASP A 139 9.98 20.27 -3.46
N SER A 140 11.08 19.60 -3.09
CA SER A 140 11.13 18.14 -3.04
C SER A 140 10.17 17.57 -2.00
N PHE A 141 9.99 18.25 -0.87
CA PHE A 141 9.02 17.86 0.16
C PHE A 141 7.59 17.92 -0.36
N GLN A 142 7.20 19.03 -1.02
CA GLN A 142 5.85 19.18 -1.57
C GLN A 142 5.56 18.15 -2.67
N MET A 143 6.54 17.89 -3.54
CA MET A 143 6.43 16.86 -4.57
C MET A 143 6.27 15.46 -3.97
N ASN A 144 7.08 15.12 -2.97
CA ASN A 144 6.99 13.83 -2.28
C ASN A 144 5.64 13.65 -1.56
N MET A 145 5.11 14.69 -0.94
CA MET A 145 3.79 14.63 -0.32
C MET A 145 2.67 14.43 -1.34
N THR A 146 2.74 15.14 -2.47
CA THR A 146 1.78 14.97 -3.56
C THR A 146 1.84 13.54 -4.12
N LEU A 147 3.06 13.01 -4.30
CA LEU A 147 3.27 11.64 -4.75
C LEU A 147 2.65 10.61 -3.77
N LEU A 148 2.79 10.80 -2.46
CA LEU A 148 2.17 9.91 -1.46
C LEU A 148 0.64 9.88 -1.56
N VAL A 149 0.01 11.04 -1.73
CA VAL A 149 -1.44 11.14 -1.91
C VAL A 149 -1.87 10.43 -3.19
N MET A 150 -1.18 10.70 -4.31
CA MET A 150 -1.46 10.07 -5.60
C MET A 150 -1.28 8.55 -5.54
N GLN A 151 -0.21 8.07 -4.91
CA GLN A 151 0.05 6.63 -4.78
C GLN A 151 -0.98 5.96 -3.87
N THR A 152 -1.47 6.65 -2.83
CA THR A 152 -2.55 6.14 -1.97
C THR A 152 -3.80 5.91 -2.80
N ILE A 153 -4.22 6.90 -3.60
CA ILE A 153 -5.40 6.79 -4.46
C ILE A 153 -5.20 5.68 -5.50
N PHE A 154 -4.04 5.65 -6.15
CA PHE A 154 -3.68 4.65 -7.15
C PHE A 154 -3.83 3.23 -6.60
N TRP A 155 -3.24 2.90 -5.45
CA TRP A 155 -3.34 1.56 -4.87
C TRP A 155 -4.76 1.18 -4.45
N ARG A 156 -5.58 2.15 -4.04
CA ARG A 156 -6.99 1.90 -3.71
C ARG A 156 -7.82 1.60 -4.94
N VAL A 157 -7.65 2.40 -6.01
CA VAL A 157 -8.33 2.16 -7.29
C VAL A 157 -7.88 0.84 -7.90
N PHE A 158 -6.57 0.55 -7.87
CA PHE A 158 -6.03 -0.70 -8.38
C PHE A 158 -6.59 -1.92 -7.63
N ALA A 159 -6.63 -1.89 -6.29
CA ALA A 159 -7.23 -2.96 -5.50
C ALA A 159 -8.73 -3.14 -5.80
N LEU A 160 -9.48 -2.06 -6.00
CA LEU A 160 -10.90 -2.12 -6.38
C LEU A 160 -11.09 -2.75 -7.77
N ILE A 161 -10.28 -2.37 -8.75
CA ILE A 161 -10.31 -2.97 -10.10
C ILE A 161 -10.01 -4.46 -10.02
N CYS A 162 -8.97 -4.87 -9.30
CA CYS A 162 -8.65 -6.27 -9.09
C CYS A 162 -9.83 -7.03 -8.44
N LEU A 163 -10.51 -6.41 -7.47
CA LEU A 163 -11.67 -7.02 -6.81
C LEU A 163 -12.85 -7.21 -7.78
N ILE A 164 -13.15 -6.21 -8.62
CA ILE A 164 -14.25 -6.28 -9.60
C ILE A 164 -13.98 -7.40 -10.61
N VAL A 165 -12.77 -7.44 -11.19
CA VAL A 165 -12.37 -8.48 -12.14
C VAL A 165 -12.49 -9.87 -11.51
N LYS A 166 -12.01 -10.01 -10.27
CA LYS A 166 -12.04 -11.29 -9.56
C LYS A 166 -13.45 -11.75 -9.22
N THR A 167 -14.33 -10.82 -8.83
CA THR A 167 -15.72 -11.12 -8.48
C THR A 167 -16.51 -11.57 -9.71
N ASN A 168 -16.27 -10.95 -10.87
CA ASN A 168 -16.89 -11.34 -12.13
C ASN A 168 -16.47 -12.75 -12.58
N ASP A 169 -15.18 -13.08 -12.48
CA ASP A 169 -14.67 -14.42 -12.76
C ASP A 169 -15.29 -15.48 -11.83
N LEU A 170 -15.45 -15.15 -10.54
CA LEU A 170 -16.07 -16.06 -9.58
C LEU A 170 -17.56 -16.29 -9.87
N GLY A 171 -18.30 -15.23 -10.18
CA GLY A 171 -19.74 -15.31 -10.49
C GLY A 171 -20.02 -16.11 -11.76
N LEU A 172 -19.20 -15.94 -12.79
CA LEU A 172 -19.31 -16.68 -14.05
C LEU A 172 -19.03 -18.18 -13.85
N ASN A 173 -17.96 -18.52 -13.12
CA ASN A 173 -17.61 -19.92 -12.84
C ASN A 173 -18.68 -20.65 -12.01
N PHE A 174 -19.31 -19.95 -11.06
CA PHE A 174 -20.41 -20.50 -10.27
C PHE A 174 -21.64 -20.82 -11.14
N MET A 175 -22.01 -19.91 -12.04
CA MET A 175 -23.14 -20.10 -12.95
C MET A 175 -22.91 -21.26 -13.93
N PHE A 176 -21.70 -21.39 -14.50
CA PHE A 176 -21.36 -22.52 -15.38
C PHE A 176 -21.38 -23.88 -14.66
N ASN A 177 -20.92 -23.94 -13.40
CA ASN A 177 -20.97 -25.18 -12.63
C ASN A 177 -22.41 -25.60 -12.31
N HIS A 178 -23.29 -24.68 -11.95
CA HIS A 178 -24.71 -24.98 -11.75
C HIS A 178 -25.39 -25.47 -13.03
N HIS A 179 -25.08 -24.88 -14.17
CA HIS A 179 -25.62 -25.32 -15.46
C HIS A 179 -25.14 -26.74 -15.83
N LYS A 180 -23.86 -27.07 -15.60
CA LYS A 180 -23.33 -28.44 -15.81
C LYS A 180 -23.99 -29.47 -14.89
N LEU A 181 -24.25 -29.12 -13.64
CA LEU A 181 -24.91 -30.01 -12.68
C LEU A 181 -26.37 -30.30 -13.09
N ASN A 182 -27.10 -29.29 -13.57
CA ASN A 182 -28.48 -29.48 -14.05
C ASN A 182 -28.55 -30.35 -15.32
N LEU A 183 -27.60 -30.21 -16.26
CA LEU A 183 -27.52 -31.08 -17.44
C LEU A 183 -27.20 -32.54 -17.08
N ASN A 184 -26.34 -32.77 -16.08
CA ASN A 184 -26.03 -34.12 -15.60
C ASN A 184 -27.17 -34.78 -14.83
N HIS A 185 -28.07 -34.00 -14.23
CA HIS A 185 -29.27 -34.53 -13.57
C HIS A 185 -30.34 -34.94 -14.61
N ASN A 186 -30.52 -34.16 -15.68
CA ASN A 186 -31.51 -34.44 -16.73
C ASN A 186 -31.11 -35.57 -17.69
N THR A 187 -29.84 -35.95 -17.73
CA THR A 187 -29.34 -37.10 -18.52
C THR A 187 -29.39 -38.42 -17.76
N LYS A 188 -29.67 -38.40 -16.45
CA LYS A 188 -29.76 -39.59 -15.59
C LYS A 188 -31.18 -40.02 -15.22
N THR A 189 -32.22 -39.38 -15.73
CA THR A 189 -33.58 -39.93 -15.67
C THR A 189 -33.71 -41.03 -16.73
N PRO A 190 -33.79 -42.33 -16.36
CA PRO A 190 -34.08 -43.36 -17.34
C PRO A 190 -35.49 -43.12 -17.87
N ILE A 191 -35.61 -43.01 -19.19
CA ILE A 191 -36.86 -43.20 -19.91
C ILE A 191 -37.37 -44.58 -19.49
N SER A 192 -38.35 -44.63 -18.59
CA SER A 192 -39.05 -45.86 -18.25
C SER A 192 -39.75 -46.34 -19.51
N THR A 193 -39.13 -47.31 -20.18
CA THR A 193 -39.73 -48.12 -21.22
C THR A 193 -41.06 -48.66 -20.71
N ILE A 194 -42.15 -48.19 -21.32
CA ILE A 194 -43.50 -48.70 -21.13
C ILE A 194 -43.49 -50.19 -21.49
N ASN A 195 -43.82 -51.00 -20.49
CA ASN A 195 -43.86 -52.44 -20.51
C ASN A 195 -44.90 -52.92 -21.56
N LYS A 196 -44.43 -53.47 -22.68
CA LYS A 196 -45.22 -54.42 -23.48
C LYS A 196 -44.94 -55.78 -22.86
N ASP A 197 -45.97 -56.41 -22.29
CA ASP A 197 -46.20 -57.87 -22.24
C ASP A 197 -47.21 -58.19 -21.13
N SER A 198 -48.49 -58.23 -21.52
CA SER A 198 -49.58 -58.89 -20.78
C SER A 198 -50.75 -59.15 -21.72
N ILE A 199 -50.51 -60.03 -22.71
CA ILE A 199 -51.57 -60.76 -23.42
C ILE A 199 -51.05 -62.18 -23.64
N VAL A 200 -51.31 -63.09 -22.70
CA VAL A 200 -51.76 -64.47 -22.91
C VAL A 200 -52.57 -64.87 -21.67
#